data_AF-A0A542FVQ7-F1
#
_entry.id   AF-A0A542FVQ7-F1
#
_cell.length_a   1.000
_cell.length_b   1.000
_cell.length_c   1.000
_cell.angle_alpha   90.00
_cell.angle_beta   90.00
_cell.angle_gamma   90.00
#
_symmetry.space_group_name_H-M   'P 1'
#
loop_
_entity.id
_entity.type
_entity.pdbx_description
1 polymer ?
#
loop_
_entity_poly.entity_id
_entity_poly.type
_entity_poly.pdbx_seq_one_letter_code
_entity_poly.pdbx_strand_id
1 'polypeptide(L)'
;MSGDYAPEIGPDGRERPRFGEYATPEEQRSRIQQPDVTEALSTGSAPVDQVVDTPVDATPETPAPVAASATPRPVSAVNRLATIVLLAFGAANVLFSLFSYLNLAPAIERSMDVLGVPGEFTSFDAARTWGIVAAIVLLAGYVVTAVITWRVLKAGRVSWWIPLVGAVVTFIAVSFCIAVPLMGDPAFIDFVSSGA
;
A
#
# COMPACT_ATOMS: atom_id res chain seq x y z
N MET A 1 -63.69 5.26 -27.60
CA MET A 1 -64.04 4.97 -26.19
C MET A 1 -62.98 5.65 -25.34
N SER A 2 -63.13 6.96 -25.14
CA SER A 2 -62.15 7.77 -24.41
C SER A 2 -62.66 7.92 -22.99
N GLY A 3 -62.01 7.24 -22.05
CA GLY A 3 -62.28 7.40 -20.62
C GLY A 3 -61.56 8.63 -20.11
N ASP A 4 -62.32 9.65 -19.72
CA ASP A 4 -61.82 10.78 -18.94
C ASP A 4 -61.34 10.27 -17.58
N TYR A 5 -60.03 10.27 -17.36
CA TYR A 5 -59.44 10.02 -16.05
C TYR A 5 -59.36 11.34 -15.27
N ALA A 6 -60.32 11.55 -14.37
CA ALA A 6 -60.26 12.64 -13.40
C ALA A 6 -59.08 12.41 -12.43
N PRO A 7 -58.35 13.48 -12.01
CA PRO A 7 -57.23 13.35 -11.08
C PRO A 7 -57.70 12.88 -9.69
N GLU A 8 -57.01 11.89 -9.11
CA GLU A 8 -57.24 11.49 -7.72
C GLU A 8 -56.68 12.55 -6.76
N ILE A 9 -57.57 13.26 -6.07
CA ILE A 9 -57.23 14.18 -4.99
C ILE A 9 -56.97 13.36 -3.71
N GLY A 10 -55.79 13.51 -3.12
CA GLY A 10 -55.46 12.86 -1.85
C GLY A 10 -56.23 13.45 -0.66
N PRO A 11 -56.25 12.78 0.51
CA PRO A 11 -56.95 13.25 1.71
C PRO A 11 -56.48 14.64 2.20
N ASP A 12 -55.30 15.08 1.78
CA ASP A 12 -54.75 16.40 2.07
C ASP A 12 -55.16 17.50 1.06
N GLY A 13 -56.10 17.21 0.15
CA GLY A 13 -56.56 18.15 -0.89
C GLY A 13 -55.55 18.43 -2.00
N ARG A 14 -54.41 17.74 -2.00
CA ARG A 14 -53.36 17.84 -3.03
C ARG A 14 -53.55 16.77 -4.09
N GLU A 15 -53.37 17.13 -5.35
CA GLU A 15 -53.33 16.18 -6.45
C GLU A 15 -52.22 15.16 -6.20
N ARG A 16 -52.58 13.86 -6.24
CA ARG A 16 -51.59 12.80 -6.11
C ARG A 16 -50.72 12.79 -7.36
N PRO A 17 -49.40 12.90 -7.22
CA PRO A 17 -48.53 12.89 -8.38
C PRO A 17 -48.60 11.55 -9.08
N ARG A 18 -48.62 11.61 -10.41
CA ARG A 18 -48.73 10.42 -11.24
C ARG A 18 -47.46 9.59 -11.08
N PHE A 19 -47.60 8.27 -11.21
CA PHE A 19 -46.45 7.37 -11.16
C PHE A 19 -45.38 7.82 -12.17
N GLY A 20 -44.20 8.21 -11.68
CA GLY A 20 -43.10 8.78 -12.49
C GLY A 20 -42.85 10.28 -12.33
N GLU A 21 -43.67 11.01 -11.56
CA GLU A 21 -43.53 12.46 -11.36
C GLU A 21 -42.51 12.82 -10.26
N TYR A 22 -42.11 11.85 -9.43
CA TYR A 22 -41.06 12.00 -8.43
C TYR A 22 -39.76 11.32 -8.87
N ALA A 23 -38.87 12.12 -9.46
CA ALA A 23 -37.52 11.79 -9.95
C ALA A 23 -37.49 10.76 -11.09
N THR A 24 -36.83 11.15 -12.19
CA THR A 24 -36.54 10.21 -13.28
C THR A 24 -35.66 9.06 -12.77
N PRO A 25 -35.74 7.85 -13.36
CA PRO A 25 -34.84 6.75 -13.00
C PRO A 25 -33.37 7.14 -13.06
N GLU A 26 -32.96 7.98 -14.01
CA GLU A 26 -31.63 8.57 -14.10
C GLU A 26 -31.26 9.44 -12.87
N GLU A 27 -32.17 10.25 -12.34
CA GLU A 27 -31.94 11.08 -11.14
C GLU A 27 -31.92 10.27 -9.84
N GLN A 28 -32.68 9.16 -9.78
CA GLN A 28 -32.57 8.22 -8.66
C GLN A 28 -31.23 7.48 -8.70
N ARG A 29 -30.76 7.06 -9.88
CA ARG A 29 -29.45 6.42 -10.06
C ARG A 29 -28.30 7.35 -9.69
N SER A 30 -28.37 8.64 -10.05
CA SER A 30 -27.34 9.62 -9.70
C SER A 30 -27.26 9.88 -8.19
N ARG A 31 -28.39 9.84 -7.47
CA ARG A 31 -28.41 9.88 -5.99
C ARG A 31 -27.89 8.60 -5.35
N ILE A 32 -28.13 7.45 -5.97
CA ILE A 32 -27.80 6.14 -5.39
C ILE A 32 -26.34 5.73 -5.64
N GLN A 33 -25.57 6.45 -6.49
CA GLN A 33 -24.17 6.09 -6.84
C GLN A 33 -24.01 4.59 -7.14
N GLN A 34 -25.00 4.02 -7.85
CA GLN A 34 -25.00 2.59 -8.15
C GLN A 34 -24.01 2.33 -9.30
N PRO A 35 -23.08 1.37 -9.15
CA PRO A 35 -22.11 1.06 -10.20
C PRO A 35 -22.85 0.55 -11.46
N ASP A 36 -22.29 0.89 -12.62
CA ASP A 36 -22.90 0.66 -13.93
C ASP A 36 -23.10 -0.85 -14.18
N VAL A 37 -24.34 -1.30 -14.11
CA VAL A 37 -24.73 -2.71 -14.33
C VAL A 37 -24.32 -3.17 -15.74
N THR A 38 -24.18 -2.21 -16.67
CA THR A 38 -23.68 -2.43 -18.02
C THR A 38 -22.22 -2.92 -18.03
N GLU A 39 -21.36 -2.39 -17.15
CA GLU A 39 -19.97 -2.86 -17.02
C GLU A 39 -19.88 -4.28 -16.44
N ALA A 40 -20.75 -4.61 -15.48
CA ALA A 40 -20.81 -5.92 -14.85
C ALA A 40 -21.18 -7.03 -15.85
N LEU A 41 -22.09 -6.73 -16.78
CA LEU A 41 -22.48 -7.66 -17.85
C LEU A 41 -21.37 -7.83 -18.91
N SER A 42 -20.61 -6.78 -19.23
CA SER A 42 -19.51 -6.85 -20.21
C SER A 42 -18.25 -7.56 -19.70
N THR A 43 -18.07 -7.70 -18.38
CA THR A 43 -16.93 -8.41 -17.77
C THR A 43 -17.21 -9.89 -17.46
N GLY A 44 -18.39 -10.40 -17.85
CA GLY A 44 -18.76 -11.81 -17.65
C GLY A 44 -18.94 -12.22 -16.19
N SER A 45 -19.10 -11.26 -15.27
CA SER A 45 -19.51 -11.54 -13.89
C SER A 45 -21.03 -11.53 -13.81
N ALA A 46 -21.63 -12.69 -13.56
CA ALA A 46 -23.07 -12.81 -13.38
C ALA A 46 -23.53 -11.93 -12.20
N PRO A 47 -24.68 -11.22 -12.31
CA PRO A 47 -25.35 -10.66 -11.14
C PRO A 47 -25.64 -11.82 -10.18
N VAL A 48 -25.26 -11.69 -8.91
CA VAL A 48 -25.70 -12.64 -7.89
C VAL A 48 -27.19 -12.37 -7.66
N ASP A 49 -28.03 -13.10 -8.40
CA ASP A 49 -29.45 -13.18 -8.12
C ASP A 49 -29.62 -13.80 -6.72
N GLN A 50 -30.13 -12.98 -5.79
CA GLN A 50 -30.76 -13.51 -4.59
C GLN A 50 -32.03 -14.22 -5.03
N VAL A 51 -31.93 -15.54 -5.18
CA VAL A 51 -33.10 -16.40 -5.35
C VAL A 51 -33.84 -16.45 -4.02
N VAL A 52 -34.91 -15.66 -3.93
CA VAL A 52 -36.00 -15.82 -2.96
C VAL A 52 -36.90 -16.92 -3.52
N ASP A 53 -37.05 -18.03 -2.80
CA ASP A 53 -38.14 -18.96 -3.06
C ASP A 53 -38.58 -19.65 -1.75
N THR A 54 -39.64 -19.12 -1.13
CA THR A 54 -40.49 -19.90 -0.21
C THR A 54 -41.94 -19.39 -0.34
N PRO A 55 -42.95 -20.27 -0.51
CA PRO A 55 -44.34 -19.86 -0.59
C PRO A 55 -44.87 -19.34 0.75
N VAL A 56 -45.74 -18.34 0.65
CA VAL A 56 -46.46 -17.63 1.71
C VAL A 56 -47.23 -18.58 2.63
N ASP A 57 -46.97 -18.51 3.94
CA ASP A 57 -47.95 -18.79 4.97
C ASP A 57 -47.89 -17.67 6.03
N ALA A 58 -49.07 -17.13 6.39
CA ALA A 58 -49.22 -15.85 7.07
C ALA A 58 -49.05 -15.97 8.60
N THR A 59 -48.13 -15.21 9.20
CA THR A 59 -48.05 -14.96 10.66
C THR A 59 -47.31 -13.63 10.91
N PRO A 60 -47.66 -12.81 11.93
CA PRO A 60 -47.39 -11.37 11.96
C PRO A 60 -45.90 -10.99 11.96
N GLU A 61 -45.51 -10.11 11.04
CA GLU A 61 -44.16 -9.55 10.95
C GLU A 61 -43.82 -8.73 12.20
N THR A 62 -42.85 -9.23 12.96
CA THR A 62 -42.07 -8.39 13.87
C THR A 62 -41.18 -7.46 13.01
N PRO A 63 -41.07 -6.16 13.30
CA PRO A 63 -40.27 -5.25 12.49
C PRO A 63 -38.81 -5.73 12.41
N ALA A 64 -38.32 -5.99 11.20
CA ALA A 64 -36.94 -6.36 10.95
C ALA A 64 -35.99 -5.21 11.36
N PRO A 65 -34.82 -5.52 11.96
CA PRO A 65 -33.87 -4.50 12.36
C PRO A 65 -33.30 -3.82 11.12
N VAL A 66 -33.40 -2.49 11.07
CA VAL A 66 -32.80 -1.64 10.04
C VAL A 66 -31.32 -2.01 9.91
N ALA A 67 -30.91 -2.44 8.72
CA ALA A 67 -29.52 -2.75 8.42
C ALA A 67 -28.67 -1.52 8.75
N ALA A 68 -27.88 -1.62 9.83
CA ALA A 68 -26.95 -0.58 10.23
C ALA A 68 -26.02 -0.31 9.05
N SER A 69 -26.07 0.90 8.53
CA SER A 69 -25.13 1.44 7.55
C SER A 69 -23.71 1.16 8.06
N ALA A 70 -23.03 0.21 7.41
CA ALA A 70 -21.68 -0.16 7.76
C ALA A 70 -20.76 1.04 7.54
N THR A 71 -20.36 1.68 8.64
CA THR A 71 -19.39 2.77 8.65
C THR A 71 -18.13 2.30 7.91
N PRO A 72 -17.55 3.09 6.99
CA PRO A 72 -16.32 2.71 6.29
C PRO A 72 -15.24 2.37 7.32
N ARG A 73 -14.77 1.11 7.29
CA ARG A 73 -13.84 0.58 8.29
C ARG A 73 -12.54 1.41 8.32
N PRO A 74 -11.95 1.73 9.49
CA PRO A 74 -10.74 2.56 9.64
C PRO A 74 -9.43 1.94 9.11
N VAL A 75 -9.49 0.88 8.31
CA VAL A 75 -8.32 0.15 7.77
C VAL A 75 -7.37 1.03 6.94
N SER A 76 -7.87 2.15 6.38
CA SER A 76 -7.05 3.08 5.60
C SER A 76 -6.12 3.95 6.44
N ALA A 77 -6.50 4.29 7.69
CA ALA A 77 -5.71 5.18 8.55
C ALA A 77 -4.48 4.46 9.10
N VAL A 78 -4.64 3.21 9.56
CA VAL A 78 -3.54 2.39 10.06
C VAL A 78 -2.53 2.09 8.95
N ASN A 79 -2.98 1.75 7.73
CA ASN A 79 -2.09 1.53 6.60
C ASN A 79 -1.26 2.79 6.26
N ARG A 80 -1.88 3.97 6.27
CA ARG A 80 -1.18 5.25 6.02
C ARG A 80 -0.16 5.55 7.10
N LEU A 81 -0.54 5.42 8.37
CA LEU A 81 0.37 5.64 9.50
C LEU A 81 1.56 4.69 9.44
N ALA A 82 1.32 3.39 9.26
CA ALA A 82 2.38 2.39 9.16
C ALA A 82 3.34 2.72 8.00
N THR A 83 2.81 3.10 6.83
CA THR A 83 3.64 3.48 5.67
C THR A 83 4.48 4.72 5.96
N ILE A 84 3.91 5.76 6.58
CA ILE A 84 4.63 7.00 6.93
C ILE A 84 5.73 6.72 7.95
N VAL A 85 5.43 5.95 8.99
CA VAL A 85 6.41 5.55 10.00
C VAL A 85 7.54 4.75 9.37
N LEU A 86 7.23 3.79 8.49
CA LEU A 86 8.22 2.96 7.82
C LEU A 86 9.13 3.78 6.89
N LEU A 87 8.57 4.75 6.15
CA LEU A 87 9.36 5.70 5.37
C LEU A 87 10.22 6.60 6.25
N ALA A 88 9.67 7.18 7.31
CA ALA A 88 10.42 8.08 8.18
C ALA A 88 11.57 7.37 8.88
N PHE A 89 11.31 6.17 9.39
CA PHE A 89 12.33 5.29 9.96
C PHE A 89 13.37 4.92 8.91
N GLY A 90 12.93 4.52 7.70
CA GLY A 90 13.81 4.24 6.58
C GLY A 90 14.68 5.43 6.18
N ALA A 91 14.14 6.64 6.15
CA ALA A 91 14.88 7.88 5.85
C ALA A 91 15.98 8.14 6.88
N ALA A 92 15.66 8.01 8.17
CA ALA A 92 16.64 8.17 9.24
C ALA A 92 17.74 7.12 9.14
N ASN A 93 17.37 5.86 8.92
CA ASN A 93 18.33 4.78 8.71
C ASN A 93 19.24 5.07 7.50
N VAL A 94 18.66 5.45 6.35
CA VAL A 94 19.41 5.78 5.14
C VAL A 94 20.40 6.91 5.40
N LEU A 95 19.98 7.94 6.14
CA LEU A 95 20.85 9.06 6.49
C LEU A 95 22.04 8.61 7.33
N PHE A 96 21.82 7.81 8.38
CA PHE A 96 22.91 7.27 9.21
C PHE A 96 23.83 6.33 8.42
N SER A 97 23.25 5.45 7.59
CA SER A 97 24.00 4.57 6.71
C SER A 97 24.82 5.35 5.68
N LEU A 98 24.31 6.47 5.17
CA LEU A 98 25.05 7.32 4.22
C LEU A 98 26.34 7.84 4.85
N PHE A 99 26.28 8.35 6.08
CA PHE A 99 27.48 8.79 6.80
C PHE A 99 28.45 7.63 7.05
N SER A 100 27.95 6.44 7.39
CA SER A 100 28.76 5.25 7.56
C SER A 100 29.45 4.82 6.26
N TYR A 101 28.75 4.83 5.13
CA TYR A 101 29.32 4.42 3.83
C TYR A 101 30.28 5.46 3.25
N LEU A 102 30.02 6.74 3.46
CA LEU A 102 30.98 7.78 3.08
C LEU A 102 32.26 7.75 3.94
N ASN A 103 32.21 7.09 5.11
CA ASN A 103 33.35 6.84 6.00
C ASN A 103 33.59 5.32 6.15
N LEU A 104 33.58 4.58 5.03
CA LEU A 104 33.53 3.11 5.05
C LEU A 104 34.75 2.47 5.72
N ALA A 105 35.98 2.93 5.47
CA ALA A 105 37.17 2.33 6.06
C ALA A 105 37.16 2.35 7.60
N PRO A 106 36.96 3.50 8.28
CA PRO A 106 36.76 3.53 9.72
C PRO A 106 35.55 2.72 10.22
N ALA A 107 34.54 2.52 9.38
CA ALA A 107 33.39 1.68 9.75
C ALA A 107 33.75 0.19 9.71
N ILE A 108 34.54 -0.24 8.72
CA ILE A 108 35.06 -1.61 8.60
C ILE A 108 36.01 -1.91 9.76
N GLU A 109 36.97 -1.02 10.07
CA GLU A 109 37.90 -1.20 11.19
C GLU A 109 37.17 -1.42 12.52
N ARG A 110 36.22 -0.54 12.87
CA ARG A 110 35.40 -0.72 14.07
C ARG A 110 34.62 -2.04 14.07
N SER A 111 34.21 -2.51 12.89
CA SER A 111 33.52 -3.80 12.77
C SER A 111 34.48 -4.96 12.97
N MET A 112 35.69 -4.89 12.42
CA MET A 112 36.77 -5.86 12.65
C MET A 112 37.14 -5.95 14.14
N ASP A 113 37.27 -4.80 14.82
CA ASP A 113 37.53 -4.74 16.26
C ASP A 113 36.43 -5.44 17.09
N VAL A 114 35.16 -5.15 16.78
CA VAL A 114 34.01 -5.77 17.45
C VAL A 114 33.93 -7.28 17.19
N LEU A 115 34.33 -7.71 15.99
CA LEU A 115 34.36 -9.12 15.59
C LEU A 115 35.63 -9.84 16.07
N GLY A 116 36.60 -9.12 16.63
CA GLY A 116 37.88 -9.68 17.10
C GLY A 116 38.80 -10.14 15.96
N VAL A 117 38.64 -9.59 14.76
CA VAL A 117 39.51 -9.90 13.62
C VAL A 117 40.87 -9.24 13.85
N PRO A 118 41.97 -10.00 13.95
CA PRO A 118 43.29 -9.42 14.16
C PRO A 118 43.79 -8.72 12.89
N GLY A 119 44.27 -7.49 13.03
CA GLY A 119 44.86 -6.70 11.93
C GLY A 119 44.08 -5.42 11.64
N GLU A 120 44.69 -4.54 10.84
CA GLU A 120 44.06 -3.30 10.38
C GLU A 120 43.52 -3.47 8.97
N PHE A 121 42.43 -2.78 8.65
CA PHE A 121 41.92 -2.72 7.29
C PHE A 121 42.93 -2.01 6.39
N THR A 122 43.29 -2.61 5.25
CA THR A 122 44.38 -2.07 4.39
C THR A 122 43.87 -1.45 3.09
N SER A 123 42.66 -1.81 2.66
CA SER A 123 42.11 -1.47 1.34
C SER A 123 41.36 -0.13 1.31
N PHE A 124 42.00 0.96 1.76
CA PHE A 124 41.39 2.29 1.93
C PHE A 124 40.79 2.89 0.65
N ASP A 125 41.51 2.82 -0.48
CA ASP A 125 41.03 3.37 -1.76
C ASP A 125 39.81 2.61 -2.29
N ALA A 126 39.82 1.28 -2.13
CA ALA A 126 38.69 0.43 -2.48
C ALA A 126 37.48 0.75 -1.58
N ALA A 127 37.68 0.89 -0.28
CA ALA A 127 36.61 1.29 0.65
C ALA A 127 36.04 2.67 0.32
N ARG A 128 36.88 3.65 -0.03
CA ARG A 128 36.40 4.97 -0.43
C ARG A 128 35.53 4.90 -1.68
N THR A 129 35.99 4.19 -2.70
CA THR A 129 35.28 4.07 -3.98
C THR A 129 33.96 3.33 -3.81
N TRP A 130 34.00 2.15 -3.21
CA TRP A 130 32.82 1.31 -3.00
C TRP A 130 31.85 1.87 -1.96
N GLY A 131 32.35 2.61 -0.96
CA GLY A 131 31.52 3.35 -0.02
C GLY A 131 30.68 4.44 -0.70
N ILE A 132 31.26 5.18 -1.64
CA ILE A 132 30.51 6.16 -2.47
C ILE A 132 29.49 5.46 -3.35
N VAL A 133 29.86 4.36 -4.02
CA VAL A 133 28.94 3.58 -4.84
C VAL A 133 27.77 3.05 -4.00
N ALA A 134 28.05 2.46 -2.84
CA ALA A 134 27.04 1.98 -1.91
C ALA A 134 26.10 3.10 -1.45
N ALA A 135 26.64 4.29 -1.14
CA ALA A 135 25.86 5.46 -0.77
C ALA A 135 24.89 5.90 -1.89
N ILE A 136 25.36 5.92 -3.14
CA ILE A 136 24.53 6.26 -4.30
C ILE A 136 23.44 5.21 -4.51
N VAL A 137 23.78 3.91 -4.45
CA VAL A 137 22.84 2.80 -4.61
C VAL A 137 21.76 2.84 -3.52
N LEU A 138 22.16 3.05 -2.26
CA LEU A 138 21.25 3.18 -1.13
C LEU A 138 20.29 4.36 -1.33
N LEU A 139 20.81 5.54 -1.67
CA LEU A 139 20.01 6.74 -1.88
C LEU A 139 19.03 6.57 -3.04
N ALA A 140 19.51 6.03 -4.17
CA ALA A 140 18.67 5.77 -5.35
C ALA A 140 17.57 4.75 -5.03
N GLY A 141 17.91 3.64 -4.37
CA GLY A 141 16.95 2.61 -3.95
C GLY A 141 15.88 3.16 -3.01
N TYR A 142 16.27 3.99 -2.05
CA TYR A 142 15.35 4.66 -1.15
C TYR A 142 14.43 5.64 -1.89
N VAL A 143 14.97 6.50 -2.77
CA VAL A 143 14.17 7.47 -3.55
C VAL A 143 13.17 6.76 -4.44
N VAL A 144 13.59 5.71 -5.16
CA VAL A 144 12.69 4.90 -6.00
C VAL A 144 11.56 4.30 -5.16
N THR A 145 11.92 3.69 -4.02
CA THR A 145 10.95 3.10 -3.08
C THR A 145 9.96 4.15 -2.56
N ALA A 146 10.44 5.34 -2.18
CA ALA A 146 9.60 6.42 -1.70
C ALA A 146 8.65 6.95 -2.79
N VAL A 147 9.14 7.10 -4.02
CA VAL A 147 8.32 7.54 -5.17
C VAL A 147 7.23 6.53 -5.51
N ILE A 148 7.55 5.23 -5.54
CA ILE A 148 6.57 4.16 -5.78
C ILE A 148 5.52 4.17 -4.66
N THR A 149 5.98 4.22 -3.40
CA THR A 149 5.08 4.24 -2.25
C THR A 149 4.14 5.44 -2.29
N TRP A 150 4.65 6.63 -2.63
CA TRP A 150 3.84 7.83 -2.76
C TRP A 150 2.79 7.72 -3.87
N ARG A 151 3.15 7.16 -5.03
CA ARG A 151 2.19 6.92 -6.13
C ARG A 151 1.08 5.96 -5.73
N VAL A 152 1.41 4.89 -5.00
CA VAL A 152 0.42 3.92 -4.52
C VAL A 152 -0.49 4.54 -3.45
N LEU A 153 0.06 5.37 -2.55
CA LEU A 153 -0.72 6.13 -1.58
C LEU A 153 -1.76 7.04 -2.25
N LYS A 154 -1.36 7.76 -3.31
CA LYS A 154 -2.26 8.63 -4.07
C LYS A 154 -3.38 7.86 -4.76
N ALA A 155 -3.12 6.61 -5.15
CA ALA A 155 -4.11 5.71 -5.73
C ALA A 155 -5.04 5.04 -4.69
N GLY A 156 -4.88 5.32 -3.39
CA GLY A 156 -5.72 4.76 -2.33
C GLY A 156 -5.50 3.27 -2.05
N ARG A 157 -4.44 2.67 -2.61
CA ARG A 157 -4.13 1.24 -2.45
C ARG A 157 -3.31 0.97 -1.18
N VAL A 158 -3.31 -0.30 -0.75
CA VAL A 158 -2.50 -0.76 0.39
C VAL A 158 -1.01 -0.69 0.02
N SER A 159 -0.22 -0.07 0.88
CA SER A 159 1.13 0.42 0.56
C SER A 159 2.20 0.03 1.57
N TRP A 160 1.81 -0.44 2.77
CA TRP A 160 2.75 -0.66 3.87
C TRP A 160 3.87 -1.66 3.57
N TRP A 161 3.64 -2.63 2.67
CA TRP A 161 4.63 -3.64 2.30
C TRP A 161 5.68 -3.11 1.32
N ILE A 162 5.39 -2.03 0.59
CA ILE A 162 6.26 -1.51 -0.47
C ILE A 162 7.59 -1.01 0.10
N PRO A 163 7.63 -0.16 1.16
CA PRO A 163 8.89 0.27 1.72
C PRO A 163 9.70 -0.88 2.31
N LEU A 164 9.03 -1.91 2.83
CA LEU A 164 9.70 -3.09 3.35
C LEU A 164 10.42 -3.86 2.24
N VAL A 165 9.71 -4.20 1.16
CA VAL A 165 10.31 -4.92 0.01
C VAL A 165 11.39 -4.07 -0.66
N GLY A 166 11.16 -2.78 -0.85
CA GLY A 166 12.15 -1.85 -1.41
C GLY A 166 13.42 -1.80 -0.56
N ALA A 167 13.29 -1.81 0.76
CA ALA A 167 14.43 -1.87 1.68
C ALA A 167 15.20 -3.18 1.55
N VAL A 168 14.52 -4.34 1.46
CA VAL A 168 15.20 -5.63 1.27
C VAL A 168 15.99 -5.67 -0.03
N VAL A 169 15.40 -5.25 -1.15
CA VAL A 169 16.08 -5.24 -2.46
C VAL A 169 17.28 -4.30 -2.44
N THR A 170 17.12 -3.11 -1.87
CA THR A 170 18.22 -2.13 -1.76
C THR A 170 19.33 -2.64 -0.86
N PHE A 171 18.98 -3.27 0.27
CA PHE A 171 19.95 -3.85 1.19
C PHE A 171 20.82 -4.90 0.49
N ILE A 172 20.22 -5.82 -0.27
CA ILE A 172 20.97 -6.83 -1.04
C ILE A 172 21.95 -6.15 -2.01
N ALA A 173 21.51 -5.14 -2.76
CA ALA A 173 22.37 -4.43 -3.70
C ALA A 173 23.56 -3.73 -3.00
N VAL A 174 23.31 -3.12 -1.83
CA VAL A 174 24.34 -2.49 -1.02
C VAL A 174 25.31 -3.53 -0.42
N SER A 175 24.82 -4.69 0.01
CA SER A 175 25.67 -5.77 0.52
C SER A 175 26.70 -6.21 -0.52
N PHE A 176 26.32 -6.30 -1.80
CA PHE A 176 27.28 -6.57 -2.87
C PHE A 176 28.34 -5.47 -2.99
N CYS A 177 27.96 -4.20 -2.87
CA CYS A 177 28.91 -3.08 -2.93
C CYS A 177 29.96 -3.16 -1.80
N ILE A 178 29.55 -3.59 -0.60
CA ILE A 178 30.45 -3.71 0.56
C ILE A 178 31.29 -4.99 0.48
N ALA A 179 30.74 -6.07 -0.06
CA ALA A 179 31.45 -7.35 -0.14
C ALA A 179 32.68 -7.30 -1.06
N VAL A 180 32.63 -6.52 -2.15
CA VAL A 180 33.74 -6.43 -3.11
C VAL A 180 35.06 -5.94 -2.48
N PRO A 181 35.13 -4.79 -1.79
CA PRO A 181 36.38 -4.33 -1.17
C PRO A 181 36.85 -5.27 -0.05
N LEU A 182 35.93 -5.91 0.69
CA LEU A 182 36.26 -6.84 1.76
C LEU A 182 36.94 -8.11 1.20
N MET A 183 36.39 -8.66 0.11
CA MET A 183 36.93 -9.86 -0.53
C MET A 183 38.26 -9.60 -1.26
N GLY A 184 38.59 -8.33 -1.52
CA GLY A 184 39.88 -7.91 -2.05
C GLY A 184 40.92 -7.58 -0.98
N ASP A 185 40.54 -7.54 0.30
CA ASP A 185 41.43 -7.14 1.39
C ASP A 185 42.27 -8.34 1.89
N PRO A 186 43.61 -8.25 1.87
CA PRO A 186 44.49 -9.33 2.28
C PRO A 186 44.27 -9.78 3.73
N ALA A 187 44.05 -8.86 4.68
CA ALA A 187 43.86 -9.21 6.08
C ALA A 187 42.56 -10.02 6.29
N PHE A 188 41.50 -9.68 5.55
CA PHE A 188 40.27 -10.43 5.55
C PHE A 188 40.42 -11.84 4.92
N ILE A 189 41.14 -11.95 3.79
CA ILE A 189 41.42 -13.24 3.15
C ILE A 189 42.26 -14.14 4.06
N ASP A 190 43.28 -13.59 4.72
CA ASP A 190 44.13 -14.31 5.66
C ASP A 190 43.30 -14.82 6.84
N PHE A 191 42.42 -14.00 7.41
CA PHE A 191 41.49 -14.42 8.46
C PHE A 191 40.59 -15.59 8.03
N VAL A 192 39.92 -15.49 6.88
CA VAL A 192 39.02 -16.55 6.37
C VAL A 192 39.78 -17.84 6.05
N SER A 193 40.97 -17.73 5.46
CA SER A 193 41.79 -18.89 5.09
C SER A 193 42.50 -19.55 6.29
N SER A 194 42.76 -18.79 7.35
CA SER A 194 43.35 -19.30 8.60
C SER A 194 42.39 -20.17 9.42
N GLY A 195 41.12 -20.26 9.02
CA GLY A 195 40.11 -21.05 9.71
C GLY A 195 39.76 -20.43 11.05
N ALA A 196 38.97 -19.37 11.02
CA ALA A 196 38.04 -19.11 12.12
C ALA A 196 37.15 -20.35 12.37
#